data_AF-A0A660TFC5-F1
#
_entry.id   AF-A0A660TFC5-F1
#
_cell.length_a   1.000
_cell.length_b   1.000
_cell.length_c   1.000
_cell.angle_alpha   90.00
_cell.angle_beta   90.00
_cell.angle_gamma   90.00
#
_symmetry.space_group_name_H-M   'P 1'
#
loop_
_entity.id
_entity.type
_entity.pdbx_description
1 polymer ?
#
loop_
_entity_poly.entity_id
_entity_poly.type
_entity_poly.pdbx_seq_one_letter_code
_entity_poly.pdbx_strand_id
1 'polypeptide(L)'
;AGAGLMADIGVLGIYMEGALLKRSRALYPDASGNLITRNAIQYNGLAGLEYTFLWDMNAIFEYFYNGEGFNIIDRENYYNLVQLYGSSYMPFNVISLMKPGYFAKNYCLLYIMQPVYSISSEASLSSMYSPDSFSLTVMPLFSINISGNLTMQAGYAGFFRLFQL
;
A
#
# COMPACT_ATOMS: atom_id res chain seq x y z
N ALA A 1 2.11 -19.14 -8.41
CA ALA A 1 1.67 -20.03 -7.31
C ALA A 1 1.78 -19.24 -6.02
N GLY A 2 0.87 -19.42 -5.07
CA GLY A 2 0.94 -18.75 -3.78
C GLY A 2 0.55 -19.69 -2.64
N ALA A 3 0.99 -19.35 -1.44
CA ALA A 3 0.70 -20.07 -0.21
C ALA A 3 0.57 -19.05 0.93
N GLY A 4 -0.23 -19.37 1.93
CA GLY A 4 -0.40 -18.56 3.12
C GLY A 4 -0.64 -19.43 4.34
N LEU A 5 -0.43 -18.85 5.51
CA LEU A 5 -0.71 -19.47 6.80
C LEU A 5 -1.16 -18.39 7.79
N MET A 6 -2.00 -18.80 8.72
CA MET A 6 -2.55 -17.98 9.79
C MET A 6 -2.58 -18.80 11.06
N ALA A 7 -2.26 -18.17 12.18
CA ALA A 7 -2.33 -18.74 13.50
C ALA A 7 -2.91 -17.71 14.47
N ASP A 8 -3.95 -18.13 15.20
CA ASP A 8 -4.61 -17.30 16.20
C ASP A 8 -4.30 -17.84 17.60
N ILE A 9 -3.87 -16.97 18.49
CA ILE A 9 -3.59 -17.28 19.90
C ILE A 9 -4.33 -16.25 20.76
N GLY A 10 -5.55 -16.60 21.14
CA GLY A 10 -6.42 -15.72 21.93
C GLY A 10 -6.83 -14.48 21.14
N VAL A 11 -6.34 -13.31 21.55
CA VAL A 11 -6.62 -12.01 20.91
C VAL A 11 -5.57 -11.57 19.90
N LEU A 12 -4.54 -12.40 19.68
CA LEU A 12 -3.43 -12.15 18.76
C LEU A 12 -3.55 -13.07 17.55
N GLY A 13 -3.64 -12.49 16.35
CA GLY A 13 -3.54 -13.18 15.08
C GLY A 13 -2.19 -12.93 14.43
N ILE A 14 -1.55 -13.96 13.88
CA ILE A 14 -0.33 -13.84 13.08
C ILE A 14 -0.59 -14.54 11.74
N TYR A 15 -0.32 -13.86 10.64
CA TYR A 15 -0.52 -14.41 9.32
C TYR A 15 0.60 -14.02 8.36
N MET A 16 0.77 -14.83 7.32
CA MET A 16 1.69 -14.53 6.24
C MET A 16 1.20 -15.15 4.94
N GLU A 17 1.50 -14.47 3.84
CA GLU A 17 1.19 -14.91 2.49
C GLU A 17 2.40 -14.68 1.59
N GLY A 18 2.57 -15.56 0.59
CA GLY A 18 3.61 -15.45 -0.42
C GLY A 18 3.07 -15.86 -1.77
N ALA A 19 3.44 -15.14 -2.82
CA ALA A 19 3.03 -15.43 -4.18
C ALA A 19 4.18 -15.23 -5.17
N LEU A 20 4.34 -16.20 -6.08
CA LEU A 20 5.28 -16.15 -7.19
C LEU A 20 4.54 -15.95 -8.52
N LEU A 21 5.03 -14.98 -9.28
CA LEU A 21 4.61 -14.67 -10.65
C LEU A 21 5.73 -15.06 -11.61
N LYS A 22 5.39 -15.75 -12.70
CA LYS A 22 6.36 -16.23 -13.70
C LYS A 22 7.10 -15.08 -14.42
N ARG A 23 6.45 -13.93 -14.57
CA ARG A 23 6.97 -12.70 -15.18
C ARG A 23 6.32 -11.49 -14.55
N SER A 24 6.95 -10.32 -14.66
CA SER A 24 6.30 -9.06 -14.25
C SER A 24 5.18 -8.69 -15.22
N ARG A 25 4.11 -8.13 -14.66
CA ARG A 25 2.96 -7.51 -15.36
C ARG A 25 3.14 -6.00 -15.46
N ALA A 26 4.11 -5.43 -14.75
CA ALA A 26 4.44 -4.03 -14.81
C ALA A 26 5.46 -3.73 -15.92
N LEU A 27 5.33 -2.53 -16.48
CA LEU A 27 6.36 -1.93 -17.29
C LEU A 27 7.35 -1.18 -16.39
N TYR A 28 8.62 -1.17 -16.78
CA TYR A 28 9.69 -0.48 -16.07
C TYR A 28 10.42 0.44 -17.05
N PRO A 29 10.75 1.67 -16.64
CA PRO A 29 11.58 2.54 -17.44
C PRO A 29 13.05 2.13 -17.35
N ASP A 30 13.67 1.89 -18.49
CA ASP A 30 15.14 1.73 -18.58
C ASP A 30 15.85 3.10 -18.57
N ALA A 31 17.18 3.07 -18.53
CA ALA A 31 18.00 4.28 -18.51
C ALA A 31 17.89 5.14 -19.79
N SER A 32 17.39 4.55 -20.89
CA SER A 32 17.16 5.24 -22.16
C SER A 32 15.73 5.74 -22.31
N GLY A 33 14.87 5.52 -21.31
CA GLY A 33 13.47 5.94 -21.32
C GLY A 33 12.53 4.98 -22.05
N ASN A 34 12.99 3.79 -22.45
CA ASN A 34 12.11 2.77 -23.01
C ASN A 34 11.37 2.03 -21.89
N LEU A 35 10.16 1.59 -22.18
CA LEU A 35 9.38 0.77 -21.25
C LEU A 35 9.60 -0.71 -21.54
N ILE A 36 10.20 -1.41 -20.58
CA ILE A 36 10.52 -2.83 -20.68
C ILE A 36 9.71 -3.66 -19.69
N THR A 37 9.48 -4.94 -20.02
CA THR A 37 8.94 -5.91 -19.06
C THR A 37 10.06 -6.80 -18.54
N ARG A 38 10.01 -7.11 -17.24
CA ARG A 38 10.97 -8.02 -16.62
C ARG A 38 10.49 -9.46 -16.79
N ASN A 39 11.27 -10.27 -17.51
CA ASN A 39 11.01 -11.70 -17.72
C ASN A 39 11.50 -12.61 -16.58
N ALA A 40 11.92 -12.02 -15.46
CA ALA A 40 12.28 -12.77 -14.26
C ALA A 40 11.05 -13.09 -13.39
N ILE A 41 11.17 -14.14 -12.58
CA ILE A 41 10.18 -14.49 -11.56
C ILE A 41 10.06 -13.31 -10.58
N GLN A 42 8.82 -12.91 -10.26
CA GLN A 42 8.53 -11.88 -9.25
C GLN A 42 7.92 -12.54 -8.02
N TYR A 43 8.34 -12.09 -6.84
CA TYR A 43 7.83 -12.56 -5.56
C TYR A 43 7.07 -11.44 -4.86
N ASN A 44 5.84 -11.70 -4.41
CA ASN A 44 5.12 -10.83 -3.50
C ASN A 44 4.98 -11.55 -2.16
N GLY A 45 5.12 -10.82 -1.06
CA GLY A 45 5.01 -11.39 0.28
C GLY A 45 4.29 -10.44 1.21
N LEU A 46 3.54 -10.99 2.16
CA LEU A 46 2.88 -10.26 3.22
C LEU A 46 3.11 -11.00 4.54
N ALA A 47 3.38 -10.27 5.60
CA ALA A 47 3.35 -10.78 6.97
C ALA A 47 2.61 -9.77 7.84
N GLY A 48 1.66 -10.25 8.63
CA GLY A 48 0.78 -9.42 9.43
C GLY A 48 0.64 -9.93 10.86
N LEU A 49 0.39 -8.97 11.75
CA LEU A 49 0.03 -9.19 13.13
C LEU A 49 -1.24 -8.39 13.41
N GLU A 50 -2.24 -9.06 13.95
CA GLU A 50 -3.51 -8.48 14.37
C GLU A 50 -3.66 -8.64 15.88
N TYR A 51 -4.16 -7.60 16.55
CA TYR A 51 -4.47 -7.65 17.96
C TYR A 51 -5.81 -6.97 18.26
N THR A 52 -6.68 -7.68 18.97
CA THR A 52 -7.96 -7.15 19.46
C THR A 52 -7.88 -6.83 20.94
N PHE A 53 -8.07 -5.56 21.29
CA PHE A 53 -8.07 -5.09 22.68
C PHE A 53 -9.38 -5.44 23.38
N LEU A 54 -9.38 -5.45 24.72
CA LEU A 54 -10.56 -5.76 25.53
C LEU A 54 -11.71 -4.76 25.39
N TRP A 55 -11.44 -3.58 24.83
CA TRP A 55 -12.44 -2.54 24.52
C TRP A 55 -12.80 -2.51 23.03
N ASP A 56 -12.63 -3.65 22.35
CA ASP A 56 -12.97 -3.92 20.94
C ASP A 56 -12.22 -3.07 19.91
N MET A 57 -11.16 -2.36 20.31
CA MET A 57 -10.24 -1.77 19.35
C MET A 57 -9.49 -2.90 18.64
N ASN A 58 -9.32 -2.78 17.33
CA ASN A 58 -8.50 -3.67 16.53
C ASN A 58 -7.28 -2.90 16.02
N ALA A 59 -6.10 -3.51 16.10
CA ALA A 59 -4.88 -2.99 15.51
C ALA A 59 -4.22 -4.07 14.65
N ILE A 60 -3.93 -3.73 13.41
CA ILE A 60 -3.26 -4.58 12.44
C ILE A 60 -1.97 -3.89 12.01
N PHE A 61 -0.86 -4.62 12.10
CA PHE A 61 0.42 -4.21 11.56
C PHE A 61 0.85 -5.20 10.49
N GLU A 62 1.13 -4.72 9.29
CA GLU A 62 1.55 -5.56 8.16
C GLU A 62 2.86 -5.06 7.56
N TYR A 63 3.69 -6.00 7.13
CA TYR A 63 4.75 -5.75 6.19
C TYR A 63 4.39 -6.39 4.85
N PHE A 64 4.48 -5.61 3.77
CA PHE A 64 4.21 -6.06 2.41
C PHE A 64 5.43 -5.81 1.52
N TYR A 65 5.88 -6.87 0.85
CA TYR A 65 6.86 -6.84 -0.21
C TYR A 65 6.17 -6.99 -1.57
N ASN A 66 6.24 -5.94 -2.38
CA ASN A 66 5.79 -5.90 -3.76
C ASN A 66 6.97 -6.17 -4.71
N GLY A 67 7.10 -7.40 -5.21
CA GLY A 67 8.16 -7.76 -6.16
C GLY A 67 8.07 -6.99 -7.47
N GLU A 68 6.87 -6.55 -7.85
CA GLU A 68 6.67 -5.75 -9.06
C GLU A 68 6.96 -4.25 -8.82
N GLY A 69 7.23 -3.84 -7.58
CA GLY A 69 7.57 -2.47 -7.20
C GLY A 69 8.87 -1.96 -7.80
N PHE A 70 8.97 -0.64 -7.98
CA PHE A 70 10.16 0.00 -8.54
C PHE A 70 11.28 0.01 -7.51
N ASN A 71 12.49 -0.38 -7.90
CA ASN A 71 13.69 -0.13 -7.10
C ASN A 71 14.15 1.33 -7.26
N ILE A 72 15.25 1.72 -6.61
CA ILE A 72 15.75 3.10 -6.69
C ILE A 72 16.04 3.56 -8.12
N ILE A 73 16.70 2.71 -8.92
CA ILE A 73 17.04 2.99 -10.32
C ILE A 73 15.78 3.16 -11.18
N ASP A 74 14.79 2.28 -11.01
CA ASP A 74 13.51 2.35 -11.72
C ASP A 74 12.77 3.66 -11.41
N ARG A 75 12.82 4.11 -10.14
CA ARG A 75 12.20 5.36 -9.71
C ARG A 75 12.95 6.58 -10.25
N GLU A 76 14.28 6.54 -10.27
CA GLU A 76 15.09 7.58 -10.90
C GLU A 76 14.81 7.68 -12.40
N ASN A 77 14.78 6.55 -13.11
CA ASN A 77 14.43 6.52 -14.53
C ASN A 77 13.01 7.03 -14.78
N TYR A 78 12.04 6.63 -13.94
CA TYR A 78 10.68 7.16 -14.01
C TYR A 78 10.65 8.68 -13.80
N TYR A 79 11.37 9.18 -12.78
CA TYR A 79 11.44 10.60 -12.49
C TYR A 79 12.09 11.38 -13.63
N ASN A 80 13.18 10.87 -14.20
CA ASN A 80 13.85 11.46 -15.36
C ASN A 80 12.92 11.52 -16.57
N LEU A 81 12.13 10.46 -16.82
CA LEU A 81 11.10 10.47 -17.86
C LEU A 81 10.04 11.54 -17.61
N VAL A 82 9.52 11.63 -16.39
CA VAL A 82 8.53 12.65 -16.00
C VAL A 82 9.10 14.06 -16.23
N GLN A 83 10.36 14.29 -15.85
CA GLN A 83 11.03 15.58 -16.07
C GLN A 83 11.24 15.89 -17.55
N LEU A 84 11.64 14.89 -18.36
CA LEU A 84 11.87 15.04 -19.79
C LEU A 84 10.59 15.43 -20.55
N TYR A 85 9.47 14.80 -20.20
CA TYR A 85 8.16 15.09 -20.80
C TYR A 85 7.54 16.40 -20.29
N GLY A 86 7.91 16.82 -19.08
CA GLY A 86 7.44 18.06 -18.47
C GLY A 86 5.93 18.07 -18.17
N SER A 87 5.41 19.22 -17.77
CA SER A 87 3.99 19.40 -17.38
C SER A 87 3.02 19.46 -18.57
N SER A 88 3.53 19.59 -19.80
CA SER A 88 2.72 19.91 -20.98
C SER A 88 2.25 18.67 -21.75
N TYR A 89 2.98 17.56 -21.68
CA TYR A 89 2.58 16.31 -22.32
C TYR A 89 3.28 15.12 -21.70
N MET A 90 2.56 14.32 -20.91
CA MET A 90 3.06 13.04 -20.40
C MET A 90 2.35 11.90 -21.14
N PRO A 91 3.09 11.01 -21.84
CA PRO A 91 2.48 9.88 -22.51
C PRO A 91 1.68 9.00 -21.53
N PHE A 92 0.54 8.47 -21.98
CA PHE A 92 -0.36 7.66 -21.13
C PHE A 92 0.35 6.44 -20.52
N ASN A 93 1.21 5.78 -21.28
CA ASN A 93 2.02 4.66 -20.82
C ASN A 93 2.94 5.07 -19.64
N VAL A 94 3.47 6.29 -19.62
CA VAL A 94 4.27 6.81 -18.50
C VAL A 94 3.39 7.13 -17.31
N ILE A 95 2.25 7.82 -17.51
CA ILE A 95 1.28 8.12 -16.44
C ILE A 95 0.81 6.82 -15.76
N SER A 96 0.56 5.78 -16.54
CA SER A 96 0.09 4.47 -16.04
C SER A 96 1.08 3.75 -15.13
N LEU A 97 2.36 4.16 -15.13
CA LEU A 97 3.37 3.65 -14.20
C LEU A 97 3.17 4.20 -12.79
N MET A 98 2.55 5.39 -12.65
CA MET A 98 2.24 5.95 -11.35
C MET A 98 1.13 5.12 -10.71
N LYS A 99 1.49 4.31 -9.71
CA LYS A 99 0.56 3.53 -8.90
C LYS A 99 0.51 4.15 -7.50
N PRO A 100 -0.50 4.97 -7.19
CA PRO A 100 -0.67 5.51 -5.85
C PRO A 100 -0.63 4.38 -4.82
N GLY A 101 0.15 4.57 -3.77
CA GLY A 101 0.33 3.58 -2.72
C GLY A 101 1.38 2.50 -3.01
N TYR A 102 1.39 1.88 -4.20
CA TYR A 102 2.21 0.68 -4.50
C TYR A 102 3.37 0.88 -5.50
N PHE A 103 3.99 2.07 -5.47
CA PHE A 103 5.11 2.45 -6.34
C PHE A 103 6.48 1.79 -6.02
N ALA A 104 6.79 1.57 -4.75
CA ALA A 104 8.01 0.96 -4.21
C ALA A 104 7.86 -0.55 -3.97
N LYS A 105 8.89 -1.18 -3.39
CA LYS A 105 8.90 -2.62 -3.08
C LYS A 105 8.47 -2.89 -1.64
N ASN A 106 8.98 -2.12 -0.69
CA ASN A 106 8.76 -2.37 0.73
C ASN A 106 7.69 -1.45 1.30
N TYR A 107 6.79 -2.02 2.10
CA TYR A 107 5.72 -1.31 2.77
C TYR A 107 5.50 -1.81 4.18
N CYS A 108 5.26 -0.89 5.11
CA CYS A 108 4.73 -1.18 6.42
C CYS A 108 3.36 -0.51 6.53
N LEU A 109 2.31 -1.29 6.79
CA LEU A 109 0.97 -0.80 7.05
C LEU A 109 0.67 -0.91 8.54
N LEU A 110 -0.01 0.10 9.06
CA LEU A 110 -0.65 0.09 10.36
C LEU A 110 -2.10 0.51 10.14
N TYR A 111 -3.02 -0.36 10.54
CA TYR A 111 -4.45 -0.09 10.59
C TYR A 111 -4.91 -0.17 12.04
N ILE A 112 -5.67 0.83 12.48
CA ILE A 112 -6.30 0.85 13.79
C ILE A 112 -7.78 1.15 13.57
N MET A 113 -8.65 0.44 14.26
CA MET A 113 -10.09 0.59 14.18
C MET A 113 -10.69 0.54 15.58
N GLN A 114 -11.60 1.48 15.88
CA GLN A 114 -12.38 1.52 17.10
C GLN A 114 -13.87 1.59 16.74
N PRO A 115 -14.66 0.57 17.10
CA PRO A 115 -16.11 0.67 17.05
C PRO A 115 -16.60 1.54 18.22
N VAL A 116 -17.59 2.39 17.97
CA VAL A 116 -18.28 3.21 18.97
C VAL A 116 -19.76 2.88 18.92
N TYR A 117 -20.14 1.83 19.65
CA TYR A 117 -21.47 1.24 19.60
C TYR A 117 -22.59 2.19 20.05
N SER A 118 -22.30 3.12 20.96
CA SER A 118 -23.30 4.06 21.50
C SER A 118 -23.96 4.94 20.43
N ILE A 119 -23.27 5.17 19.31
CA ILE A 119 -23.75 5.98 18.18
C ILE A 119 -23.67 5.22 16.85
N SER A 120 -23.55 3.89 16.91
CA SER A 120 -23.44 3.02 15.72
C SER A 120 -22.38 3.50 14.72
N SER A 121 -21.21 3.88 15.23
CA SER A 121 -20.14 4.46 14.42
C SER A 121 -18.83 3.69 14.54
N GLU A 122 -17.88 3.96 13.66
CA GLU A 122 -16.53 3.42 13.67
C GLU A 122 -15.55 4.53 13.32
N ALA A 123 -14.45 4.62 14.07
CA ALA A 123 -13.30 5.44 13.71
C ALA A 123 -12.14 4.51 13.33
N SER A 124 -11.48 4.78 12.22
CA SER A 124 -10.30 4.04 11.80
C SER A 124 -9.20 4.94 11.27
N LEU A 125 -7.97 4.44 11.35
CA LEU A 125 -6.77 5.07 10.85
C LEU A 125 -5.97 4.01 10.09
N SER A 126 -5.83 4.19 8.78
CA SER A 126 -4.87 3.44 8.00
C SER A 126 -3.64 4.31 7.75
N SER A 127 -2.46 3.76 7.93
CA SER A 127 -1.20 4.40 7.55
C SER A 127 -0.33 3.40 6.82
N MET A 128 0.35 3.86 5.77
CA MET A 128 1.23 3.04 4.95
C MET A 128 2.52 3.80 4.72
N TYR A 129 3.59 3.27 5.28
CA TYR A 129 4.94 3.79 5.13
C TYR A 129 5.72 2.95 4.11
N SER A 130 6.36 3.60 3.15
CA SER A 130 7.33 2.98 2.24
C SER A 130 8.73 3.44 2.61
N PRO A 131 9.59 2.56 3.18
CA PRO A 131 10.98 2.91 3.46
C PRO A 131 11.79 3.17 2.19
N ASP A 132 11.43 2.59 1.04
CA ASP A 132 12.21 2.79 -0.18
C ASP A 132 12.07 4.21 -0.76
N SER A 133 10.91 4.84 -0.55
CA SER A 133 10.59 6.18 -1.07
C SER A 133 10.43 7.24 0.03
N PHE A 134 10.62 6.85 1.30
CA PHE A 134 10.36 7.70 2.47
C PHE A 134 9.00 8.39 2.41
N SER A 135 7.99 7.69 1.90
CA SER A 135 6.64 8.21 1.73
C SER A 135 5.70 7.61 2.76
N LEU A 136 4.84 8.44 3.32
CA LEU A 136 3.79 8.04 4.26
C LEU A 136 2.44 8.41 3.68
N THR A 137 1.58 7.41 3.54
CA THR A 137 0.15 7.63 3.29
C THR A 137 -0.59 7.52 4.61
N VAL A 138 -1.50 8.44 4.90
CA VAL A 138 -2.34 8.40 6.09
C VAL A 138 -3.79 8.62 5.67
N MET A 139 -4.67 7.77 6.17
CA MET A 139 -6.09 7.79 5.86
C MET A 139 -6.92 7.56 7.12
N PRO A 140 -7.21 8.63 7.89
CA PRO A 140 -8.25 8.57 8.91
C PRO A 140 -9.63 8.53 8.24
N LEU A 141 -10.50 7.70 8.79
CA LEU A 141 -11.87 7.52 8.33
C LEU A 141 -12.79 7.43 9.55
N PHE A 142 -13.94 8.08 9.47
CA PHE A 142 -15.01 7.96 10.44
C PHE A 142 -16.29 7.59 9.70
N SER A 143 -16.96 6.53 10.14
CA SER A 143 -18.23 6.07 9.57
C SER A 143 -19.32 6.07 10.62
N ILE A 144 -20.54 6.45 10.24
CA ILE A 144 -21.75 6.32 11.06
C ILE A 144 -22.77 5.51 10.26
N ASN A 145 -23.34 4.49 10.88
CA ASN A 145 -24.50 3.78 10.38
C ASN A 145 -25.78 4.39 10.96
N ILE A 146 -26.51 5.15 10.14
CA ILE A 146 -27.72 5.87 10.56
C ILE A 146 -28.94 4.92 10.56
N SER A 147 -28.96 3.97 9.65
CA SER A 147 -29.95 2.89 9.59
C SER A 147 -29.29 1.66 8.98
N GLY A 148 -29.94 0.49 9.06
CA GLY A 148 -29.40 -0.77 8.54
C GLY A 148 -28.96 -0.75 7.07
N ASN A 149 -29.35 0.27 6.30
CA ASN A 149 -29.01 0.44 4.88
C ASN A 149 -28.31 1.77 4.56
N LEU A 150 -28.06 2.65 5.54
CA LEU A 150 -27.43 3.96 5.28
C LEU A 150 -26.19 4.13 6.15
N THR A 151 -25.05 4.18 5.49
CA THR A 151 -23.74 4.51 6.07
C THR A 151 -23.26 5.84 5.52
N MET A 152 -22.93 6.77 6.40
CA MET A 152 -22.21 8.00 6.05
C MET A 152 -20.75 7.85 6.45
N GLN A 153 -19.84 8.26 5.57
CA GLN A 153 -18.40 8.20 5.81
C GLN A 153 -17.76 9.56 5.55
N ALA A 154 -16.88 9.97 6.45
CA ALA A 154 -16.03 11.13 6.30
C ALA A 154 -14.59 10.70 6.53
N GLY A 155 -13.71 11.01 5.59
CA GLY A 155 -12.31 10.62 5.67
C GLY A 155 -11.42 11.62 4.95
N TYR A 156 -10.14 11.50 5.23
CA TYR A 156 -9.09 12.25 4.57
C TYR A 156 -8.06 11.25 4.05
N ALA A 157 -7.50 11.49 2.86
CA ALA A 157 -6.38 10.73 2.35
C ALA A 157 -5.21 11.69 2.08
N GLY A 158 -4.14 11.54 2.86
CA GLY A 158 -2.94 12.36 2.76
C GLY A 158 -1.75 11.55 2.30
N PHE A 159 -0.96 12.12 1.39
CA PHE A 159 0.31 11.58 0.92
C PHE A 159 1.44 12.53 1.31
N PHE A 160 2.36 12.05 2.12
CA PHE A 160 3.46 12.84 2.68
C PHE A 160 4.80 12.23 2.29
N ARG A 161 5.80 13.09 2.09
CA ARG A 161 7.21 12.71 2.00
C ARG A 161 7.88 13.07 3.32
N LEU A 162 8.52 12.10 3.97
CA LEU A 162 9.04 12.27 5.34
C LEU A 162 10.45 12.88 5.39
N PHE A 163 11.29 12.68 4.36
CA PHE A 163 12.64 13.24 4.31
C PHE A 163 13.04 13.72 2.91
N GLN A 164 13.86 14.77 2.89
CA GLN A 164 14.56 15.29 1.71
C GLN A 164 16.06 15.05 1.97
N LEU A 165 16.61 13.99 1.37
CA LEU A 165 18.06 13.82 1.23
C LEU A 165 18.50 14.52 -0.06
#